data_AF-A0A7Y0BMK1-F1
#
_entry.id   AF-A0A7Y0BMK1-F1
#
_cell.length_a   1.000
_cell.length_b   1.000
_cell.length_c   1.000
_cell.angle_alpha   90.00
_cell.angle_beta   90.00
_cell.angle_gamma   90.00
#
_symmetry.space_group_name_H-M   'P 1'
#
loop_
_entity.id
_entity.type
_entity.pdbx_description
1 polymer ?
#
loop_
_entity_poly.entity_id
_entity_poly.type
_entity_poly.pdbx_seq_one_letter_code
_entity_poly.pdbx_strand_id
1 'polypeptide(L)'
;MRNLYGHHFELKPGTRVYVPTHHGRSRGYEIKSAIEARWKAPSYYYHLQEGGHVAAARLHSGAPWVASVDLQRFFDQITRQRVHRSLKRLRFSHADAWDMACDSTVDKKPPRRHFSIPFGFVQSPLLSSLVLSHSALGQAIRKLRQQGSTVTVYMDDITLSGDSEHAVQAALGTLQQAADASRFSFNPTKVQPPGASVTNFNIAFGSGSMLVTDKRMKAFKEAFTSGSANEQMGIYGYVWSVDTDQADDLL
;
A
#
# COMPACT_ATOMS: atom_id res chain seq x y z
N MET A 1 -23.72 -8.65 -17.78
CA MET A 1 -22.87 -8.03 -16.73
C MET A 1 -21.77 -9.02 -16.41
N ARG A 2 -20.49 -8.62 -16.33
CA ARG A 2 -19.39 -9.57 -16.05
C ARG A 2 -19.60 -10.10 -14.62
N ASN A 3 -19.74 -11.43 -14.44
CA ASN A 3 -20.08 -12.07 -13.17
C ASN A 3 -18.88 -12.11 -12.20
N LEU A 4 -18.31 -10.94 -11.90
CA LEU A 4 -17.03 -10.81 -11.20
C LEU A 4 -17.19 -10.66 -9.68
N TYR A 5 -18.31 -10.12 -9.22
CA TYR A 5 -18.61 -9.96 -7.79
C TYR A 5 -20.09 -10.21 -7.52
N GLY A 6 -20.38 -10.75 -6.33
CA GLY A 6 -21.76 -11.09 -5.94
C GLY A 6 -22.43 -9.94 -5.20
N HIS A 7 -21.74 -9.36 -4.23
CA HIS A 7 -22.22 -8.25 -3.42
C HIS A 7 -21.06 -7.32 -3.01
N HIS A 8 -21.41 -6.23 -2.36
CA HIS A 8 -20.45 -5.31 -1.76
C HIS A 8 -20.99 -4.79 -0.43
N PHE A 9 -20.08 -4.40 0.46
CA PHE A 9 -20.42 -3.79 1.74
C PHE A 9 -19.49 -2.61 2.02
N GLU A 10 -19.88 -1.76 2.97
CA GLU A 10 -19.11 -0.58 3.36
C GLU A 10 -18.43 -0.83 4.71
N LEU A 11 -17.10 -0.77 4.72
CA LEU A 11 -16.32 -1.01 5.95
C LEU A 11 -16.31 0.23 6.86
N LYS A 12 -16.21 1.39 6.23
CA LYS A 12 -16.29 2.73 6.85
C LYS A 12 -16.80 3.71 5.79
N PRO A 13 -17.32 4.89 6.18
CA PRO A 13 -17.80 5.89 5.24
C PRO A 13 -16.86 6.11 4.05
N GLY A 14 -17.35 5.82 2.85
CA GLY A 14 -16.62 5.96 1.58
C GLY A 14 -15.66 4.82 1.21
N THR A 15 -15.55 3.77 2.02
CA THR A 15 -14.70 2.59 1.75
C THR A 15 -15.54 1.35 1.50
N ARG A 16 -15.75 1.05 0.22
CA ARG A 16 -16.56 -0.08 -0.23
C ARG A 16 -15.70 -1.28 -0.61
N VAL A 17 -16.03 -2.44 -0.06
CA VAL A 17 -15.38 -3.73 -0.33
C VAL A 17 -16.31 -4.55 -1.23
N TYR A 18 -15.76 -5.08 -2.32
CA TYR A 18 -16.49 -5.88 -3.31
C TYR A 18 -16.08 -7.35 -3.14
N VAL A 19 -17.07 -8.22 -2.91
CA VAL A 19 -16.82 -9.64 -2.65
C VAL A 19 -16.88 -10.40 -3.98
N PRO A 20 -15.73 -10.90 -4.48
CA PRO A 20 -15.69 -11.57 -5.77
C PRO A 20 -16.44 -12.90 -5.75
N THR A 21 -17.11 -13.24 -6.85
CA THR A 21 -17.67 -14.58 -7.04
C THR A 21 -16.55 -15.61 -7.22
N HIS A 22 -16.88 -16.91 -7.23
CA HIS A 22 -15.90 -17.94 -7.57
C HIS A 22 -15.26 -17.67 -8.95
N HIS A 23 -16.08 -17.34 -9.96
CA HIS A 23 -15.60 -16.98 -11.29
C HIS A 23 -14.71 -15.74 -11.26
N GLY A 24 -15.12 -14.67 -10.55
CA GLY A 24 -14.32 -13.46 -10.41
C GLY A 24 -12.98 -13.69 -9.72
N ARG A 25 -12.91 -14.58 -8.71
CA ARG A 25 -11.65 -14.98 -8.09
C ARG A 25 -10.75 -15.73 -9.08
N SER A 26 -11.28 -16.73 -9.79
CA SER A 26 -10.53 -17.47 -10.82
C SER A 26 -9.94 -16.52 -11.86
N ARG A 27 -10.78 -15.64 -12.41
CA ARG A 27 -10.35 -14.63 -13.38
C ARG A 27 -9.31 -13.67 -12.80
N GLY A 28 -9.47 -13.25 -11.55
CA GLY A 28 -8.51 -12.43 -10.83
C GLY A 28 -7.13 -13.10 -10.72
N TYR A 29 -7.09 -14.39 -10.39
CA TYR A 29 -5.84 -15.17 -10.35
C TYR A 29 -5.19 -15.30 -11.74
N GLU A 30 -5.96 -15.57 -12.79
CA GLU A 30 -5.43 -15.60 -14.17
C GLU A 30 -4.75 -14.28 -14.54
N ILE A 31 -5.43 -13.15 -14.27
CA ILE A 31 -4.91 -11.80 -14.52
C ILE A 31 -3.63 -11.58 -13.72
N LYS A 32 -3.64 -11.93 -12.42
CA LYS A 32 -2.50 -11.80 -11.52
C LYS A 32 -1.29 -12.58 -12.05
N SER A 33 -1.46 -13.86 -12.35
CA SER A 33 -0.40 -14.73 -12.87
C SER A 33 0.16 -14.23 -14.21
N ALA A 34 -0.71 -13.76 -15.12
CA ALA A 34 -0.27 -13.22 -16.41
C ALA A 34 0.59 -11.95 -16.26
N ILE A 35 0.32 -11.12 -15.25
CA ILE A 35 1.13 -9.94 -14.91
C ILE A 35 2.45 -10.35 -14.27
N GLU A 36 2.43 -11.26 -13.29
CA GLU A 36 3.63 -11.72 -12.56
C GLU A 36 4.65 -12.45 -13.45
N ALA A 37 4.19 -13.00 -14.57
CA ALA A 37 5.04 -13.56 -15.62
C ALA A 37 5.81 -12.49 -16.41
N ARG A 38 5.34 -11.22 -16.43
CA ARG A 38 5.89 -10.13 -17.24
C ARG A 38 6.43 -8.95 -16.42
N TRP A 39 6.09 -8.89 -15.14
CA TRP A 39 6.47 -7.81 -14.25
C TRP A 39 6.87 -8.36 -12.89
N LYS A 40 8.04 -7.96 -12.42
CA LYS A 40 8.50 -8.18 -11.06
C LYS A 40 8.40 -6.87 -10.31
N ALA A 41 7.73 -6.91 -9.17
CA ALA A 41 7.63 -5.77 -8.28
C ALA A 41 9.04 -5.36 -7.82
N PRO A 42 9.36 -4.05 -7.81
CA PRO A 42 10.59 -3.59 -7.19
C PRO A 42 10.63 -3.98 -5.71
N SER A 43 11.82 -4.29 -5.19
CA SER A 43 12.01 -4.79 -3.80
C SER A 43 11.53 -3.83 -2.71
N TYR A 44 11.35 -2.55 -3.05
CA TYR A 44 10.82 -1.54 -2.14
C TYR A 44 9.27 -1.47 -2.08
N TYR A 45 8.54 -2.36 -2.77
CA TYR A 45 7.09 -2.53 -2.67
C TYR A 45 6.72 -3.64 -1.67
N TYR A 46 6.67 -3.30 -0.40
CA TYR A 46 6.64 -4.26 0.71
C TYR A 46 5.34 -5.04 0.87
N HIS A 47 4.20 -4.53 0.39
CA HIS A 47 2.95 -5.31 0.35
C HIS A 47 2.95 -6.42 -0.70
N LEU A 48 4.03 -6.55 -1.48
CA LEU A 48 4.30 -7.65 -2.40
C LEU A 48 5.56 -8.44 -1.99
N GLN A 49 6.13 -8.17 -0.82
CA GLN A 49 7.29 -8.87 -0.26
C GLN A 49 6.92 -9.59 1.04
N GLU A 50 7.79 -10.49 1.48
CA GLU A 50 7.73 -11.06 2.83
C GLU A 50 7.99 -10.00 3.91
N GLY A 51 7.44 -10.21 5.10
CA GLY A 51 7.54 -9.27 6.24
C GLY A 51 6.66 -8.03 6.14
N GLY A 52 6.17 -7.67 4.94
CA GLY A 52 5.13 -6.66 4.77
C GLY A 52 5.48 -5.29 5.37
N HIS A 53 4.52 -4.67 6.03
CA HIS A 53 4.66 -3.33 6.60
C HIS A 53 5.66 -3.25 7.75
N VAL A 54 5.84 -4.33 8.52
CA VAL A 54 6.85 -4.39 9.60
C VAL A 54 8.25 -4.31 8.99
N ALA A 55 8.52 -5.08 7.93
CA ALA A 55 9.80 -5.01 7.23
C ALA A 55 10.03 -3.65 6.55
N ALA A 56 8.97 -3.00 6.06
CA ALA A 56 9.05 -1.64 5.52
C ALA A 56 9.46 -0.63 6.61
N ALA A 57 8.78 -0.63 7.76
CA ALA A 57 9.08 0.25 8.88
C ALA A 57 10.49 0.03 9.45
N ARG A 58 10.91 -1.24 9.56
CA ARG A 58 12.23 -1.61 10.07
C ARG A 58 13.39 -1.06 9.25
N LEU A 59 13.23 -0.84 7.93
CA LEU A 59 14.27 -0.18 7.13
C LEU A 59 14.52 1.27 7.52
N HIS A 60 13.55 1.92 8.16
CA HIS A 60 13.62 3.33 8.53
C HIS A 60 13.92 3.54 10.02
N SER A 61 13.82 2.50 10.86
CA SER A 61 13.89 2.64 12.31
C SER A 61 15.20 3.25 12.80
N GLY A 62 16.33 2.94 12.16
CA GLY A 62 17.65 3.47 12.51
C GLY A 62 17.98 4.85 11.94
N ALA A 63 17.15 5.40 11.05
CA ALA A 63 17.46 6.67 10.39
C ALA A 63 17.10 7.86 11.28
N PRO A 64 17.96 8.91 11.34
CA PRO A 64 17.70 10.08 12.19
C PRO A 64 16.59 10.98 11.64
N TRP A 65 16.33 10.94 10.33
CA TRP A 65 15.27 11.70 9.69
C TRP A 65 14.38 10.79 8.85
N VAL A 66 13.09 10.81 9.14
CA VAL A 66 12.06 10.02 8.44
C VAL A 66 10.90 10.94 8.06
N ALA A 67 10.33 10.73 6.89
CA ALA A 67 9.09 11.37 6.45
C ALA A 67 8.16 10.33 5.82
N SER A 68 6.86 10.58 5.87
CA SER A 68 5.85 9.67 5.34
C SER A 68 4.70 10.41 4.67
N VAL A 69 4.16 9.84 3.60
CA VAL A 69 2.96 10.31 2.92
C VAL A 69 2.04 9.15 2.58
N ASP A 70 0.73 9.43 2.54
CA ASP A 70 -0.33 8.48 2.21
C ASP A 70 -1.06 8.94 0.95
N LEU A 71 -1.31 8.05 -0.01
CA LEU A 71 -2.09 8.36 -1.20
C LEU A 71 -3.59 8.38 -0.90
N GLN A 72 -4.21 9.55 -1.05
CA GLN A 72 -5.62 9.75 -0.73
C GLN A 72 -6.53 8.84 -1.56
N ARG A 73 -7.26 7.91 -0.93
CA ARG A 73 -8.16 7.00 -1.65
C ARG A 73 -7.46 6.30 -2.82
N PHE A 74 -6.24 5.81 -2.61
CA PHE A 74 -5.36 5.27 -3.65
C PHE A 74 -6.04 4.44 -4.74
N PHE A 75 -6.84 3.43 -4.35
CA PHE A 75 -7.53 2.56 -5.32
C PHE A 75 -8.54 3.30 -6.20
N ASP A 76 -9.14 4.39 -5.73
CA ASP A 76 -10.04 5.23 -6.55
C ASP A 76 -9.27 6.03 -7.60
N GLN A 77 -8.01 6.34 -7.34
CA GLN A 77 -7.12 7.01 -8.28
C GLN A 77 -6.63 6.06 -9.38
N ILE A 78 -6.77 4.74 -9.21
CA ILE A 78 -6.40 3.72 -10.20
C ILE A 78 -7.58 3.42 -11.13
N THR A 79 -7.75 4.27 -12.14
CA THR A 79 -8.83 4.14 -13.11
C THR A 79 -8.60 3.02 -14.12
N ARG A 80 -9.68 2.51 -14.73
CA ARG A 80 -9.61 1.51 -15.81
C ARG A 80 -8.63 1.88 -16.92
N GLN A 81 -8.59 3.17 -17.32
CA GLN A 81 -7.69 3.62 -18.37
C GLN A 81 -6.22 3.59 -17.94
N ARG A 82 -5.91 3.82 -16.65
CA ARG A 82 -4.55 3.67 -16.13
C ARG A 82 -4.13 2.21 -16.10
N VAL A 83 -5.04 1.32 -15.71
CA VAL A 83 -4.82 -0.14 -15.75
C VAL A 83 -4.55 -0.60 -17.17
N HIS A 84 -5.43 -0.27 -18.12
CA HIS A 84 -5.29 -0.63 -19.53
C HIS A 84 -3.93 -0.17 -20.09
N ARG A 85 -3.57 1.11 -19.93
CA ARG A 85 -2.27 1.63 -20.39
C ARG A 85 -1.07 0.93 -19.74
N SER A 86 -1.18 0.57 -18.45
CA SER A 86 -0.10 -0.11 -17.74
C SER A 86 0.09 -1.55 -18.22
N LEU A 87 -1.01 -2.25 -18.51
CA LEU A 87 -0.97 -3.58 -19.13
C LEU A 87 -0.39 -3.52 -20.55
N LYS A 88 -0.74 -2.50 -21.35
CA LYS A 88 -0.12 -2.29 -22.68
C LYS A 88 1.40 -2.15 -22.61
N ARG A 89 1.94 -1.52 -21.56
CA ARG A 89 3.40 -1.41 -21.34
C ARG A 89 4.06 -2.77 -21.07
N LEU A 90 3.32 -3.73 -20.52
CA LEU A 90 3.76 -5.12 -20.40
C LEU A 90 3.57 -5.94 -21.68
N ARG A 91 3.34 -5.29 -22.83
CA ARG A 91 3.21 -5.94 -24.16
C ARG A 91 1.99 -6.84 -24.32
N PHE A 92 0.97 -6.72 -23.48
CA PHE A 92 -0.34 -7.32 -23.77
C PHE A 92 -0.96 -6.72 -25.04
N SER A 93 -1.72 -7.54 -25.78
CA SER A 93 -2.50 -7.07 -26.93
C SER A 93 -3.50 -6.00 -26.48
N HIS A 94 -4.01 -5.20 -27.42
CA HIS A 94 -5.01 -4.19 -27.06
C HIS A 94 -6.28 -4.82 -26.47
N ALA A 95 -6.77 -5.88 -27.10
CA ALA A 95 -7.96 -6.60 -26.64
C ALA A 95 -7.76 -7.18 -25.23
N ASP A 96 -6.68 -7.93 -25.01
CA ASP A 96 -6.42 -8.55 -23.71
C ASP A 96 -6.26 -7.51 -22.61
N ALA A 97 -5.47 -6.46 -22.86
CA ALA A 97 -5.23 -5.42 -21.88
C ALA A 97 -6.52 -4.67 -21.52
N TRP A 98 -7.42 -4.46 -22.49
CA TRP A 98 -8.72 -3.83 -22.24
C TRP A 98 -9.65 -4.75 -21.44
N ASP A 99 -9.71 -6.04 -21.79
CA ASP A 99 -10.55 -7.00 -21.09
C ASP A 99 -10.11 -7.21 -19.65
N MET A 100 -8.81 -7.38 -19.42
CA MET A 100 -8.22 -7.46 -18.07
C MET A 100 -8.51 -6.18 -17.25
N ALA A 101 -8.44 -5.00 -17.87
CA ALA A 101 -8.76 -3.74 -17.20
C ALA A 101 -10.25 -3.62 -16.83
N CYS A 102 -11.13 -4.07 -17.72
CA CYS A 102 -12.56 -4.13 -17.45
C CYS A 102 -12.90 -5.17 -16.36
N ASP A 103 -12.20 -6.31 -16.33
CA ASP A 103 -12.36 -7.36 -15.30
C ASP A 103 -11.79 -6.99 -13.94
N SER A 104 -10.96 -5.94 -13.87
CA SER A 104 -10.29 -5.50 -12.65
C SER A 104 -10.84 -4.23 -12.06
N THR A 105 -11.93 -3.69 -12.64
CA THR A 105 -12.49 -2.41 -12.20
C THR A 105 -14.01 -2.47 -12.09
N VAL A 106 -14.54 -1.73 -11.12
CA VAL A 106 -15.98 -1.62 -10.87
C VAL A 106 -16.42 -0.16 -10.96
N ASP A 107 -17.69 0.06 -11.31
CA ASP A 107 -18.26 1.41 -11.23
C ASP A 107 -18.52 1.75 -9.77
N LYS A 108 -17.77 2.71 -9.23
CA LYS A 108 -17.91 3.15 -7.83
C LYS A 108 -18.95 4.25 -7.65
N LYS A 109 -19.43 4.87 -8.73
CA LYS A 109 -20.45 5.93 -8.68
C LYS A 109 -21.51 5.72 -9.77
N PRO A 110 -22.32 4.64 -9.73
CA PRO A 110 -23.43 4.51 -10.65
C PRO A 110 -24.40 5.71 -10.51
N PRO A 111 -24.96 6.26 -11.60
CA PRO A 111 -24.76 5.91 -13.01
C PRO A 111 -23.62 6.67 -13.71
N ARG A 112 -22.79 7.43 -12.99
CA ARG A 112 -21.74 8.33 -13.53
C ARG A 112 -20.53 7.59 -14.13
N ARG A 113 -20.55 6.25 -14.24
CA ARG A 113 -19.54 5.39 -14.90
C ARG A 113 -18.10 5.67 -14.44
N HIS A 114 -17.88 5.72 -13.12
CA HIS A 114 -16.57 5.97 -12.53
C HIS A 114 -15.85 4.66 -12.19
N PHE A 115 -15.13 4.11 -13.17
CA PHE A 115 -14.45 2.82 -13.05
C PHE A 115 -13.05 2.90 -12.46
N SER A 116 -12.85 2.23 -11.32
CA SER A 116 -11.55 2.12 -10.65
C SER A 116 -11.38 0.76 -9.97
N ILE A 117 -10.17 0.43 -9.57
CA ILE A 117 -9.85 -0.83 -8.90
C ILE A 117 -10.59 -0.91 -7.56
N PRO A 118 -11.34 -1.99 -7.25
CA PRO A 118 -12.03 -2.13 -5.96
C PRO A 118 -11.14 -2.72 -4.87
N PHE A 119 -11.54 -2.50 -3.61
CA PHE A 119 -11.13 -3.39 -2.52
C PHE A 119 -11.83 -4.75 -2.68
N GLY A 120 -11.11 -5.84 -2.39
CA GLY A 120 -11.63 -7.22 -2.36
C GLY A 120 -11.34 -8.06 -3.61
N PHE A 121 -10.97 -7.45 -4.74
CA PHE A 121 -10.52 -8.21 -5.91
C PHE A 121 -9.06 -8.67 -5.71
N VAL A 122 -8.79 -9.93 -6.03
CA VAL A 122 -7.50 -10.59 -5.77
C VAL A 122 -6.34 -9.89 -6.48
N GLN A 123 -6.57 -9.41 -7.70
CA GLN A 123 -5.58 -8.75 -8.53
C GLN A 123 -5.38 -7.25 -8.20
N SER A 124 -6.25 -6.66 -7.36
CA SER A 124 -6.24 -5.22 -7.08
C SER A 124 -4.90 -4.71 -6.55
N PRO A 125 -4.27 -5.34 -5.54
CA PRO A 125 -3.00 -4.84 -5.00
C PRO A 125 -1.89 -4.82 -6.05
N LEU A 126 -1.76 -5.90 -6.82
CA LEU A 126 -0.73 -6.02 -7.86
C LEU A 126 -0.92 -4.97 -8.95
N LEU A 127 -2.15 -4.80 -9.46
CA LEU A 127 -2.44 -3.84 -10.50
C LEU A 127 -2.27 -2.38 -10.04
N SER A 128 -2.69 -2.06 -8.81
CA SER A 128 -2.47 -0.72 -8.23
C SER A 128 -0.98 -0.40 -8.15
N SER A 129 -0.16 -1.39 -7.77
CA SER A 129 1.30 -1.28 -7.71
C SER A 129 1.94 -1.08 -9.07
N LEU A 130 1.50 -1.86 -10.06
CA LEU A 130 1.96 -1.73 -11.45
C LEU A 130 1.66 -0.34 -12.00
N VAL A 131 0.45 0.16 -11.78
CA VAL A 131 0.03 1.50 -12.22
C VAL A 131 0.85 2.59 -11.53
N LEU A 132 1.09 2.46 -10.22
CA LEU A 132 1.94 3.38 -9.48
C LEU A 132 3.37 3.36 -10.02
N SER A 133 3.96 2.17 -10.19
CA SER A 133 5.33 2.00 -10.71
C SER A 133 5.52 2.63 -12.10
N HIS A 134 4.49 2.56 -12.95
CA HIS A 134 4.50 3.15 -14.29
C HIS A 134 4.21 4.67 -14.32
N SER A 135 3.80 5.27 -13.20
CA SER A 135 3.48 6.70 -13.13
C SER A 135 4.74 7.56 -12.97
N ALA A 136 4.63 8.89 -13.13
CA ALA A 136 5.72 9.80 -12.81
C ALA A 136 6.16 9.69 -11.34
N LEU A 137 5.20 9.52 -10.40
CA LEU A 137 5.50 9.23 -9.00
C LEU A 137 6.31 7.94 -8.82
N GLY A 138 5.93 6.85 -9.49
CA GLY A 138 6.71 5.60 -9.46
C GLY A 138 8.13 5.75 -10.00
N GLN A 139 8.32 6.55 -11.06
CA GLN A 139 9.64 6.85 -11.59
C GLN A 139 10.47 7.74 -10.64
N ALA A 140 9.84 8.70 -9.97
CA ALA A 140 10.50 9.54 -8.97
C ALA A 140 10.99 8.70 -7.77
N ILE A 141 10.14 7.80 -7.25
CA ILE A 141 10.53 6.84 -6.20
C ILE A 141 11.74 6.02 -6.64
N ARG A 142 11.71 5.47 -7.87
CA ARG A 142 12.82 4.68 -8.42
C ARG A 142 14.10 5.50 -8.50
N LYS A 143 14.02 6.76 -8.96
CA LYS A 143 15.17 7.66 -9.09
C LYS A 143 15.79 7.98 -7.72
N LEU A 144 14.97 8.29 -6.72
CA LEU A 144 15.45 8.54 -5.35
C LEU A 144 16.19 7.32 -4.78
N ARG A 145 15.64 6.11 -4.98
CA ARG A 145 16.31 4.85 -4.61
C ARG A 145 17.67 4.69 -5.29
N GLN A 146 17.76 5.01 -6.58
CA GLN A 146 19.01 4.94 -7.35
C GLN A 146 20.04 5.97 -6.90
N GLN A 147 19.59 7.07 -6.28
CA GLN A 147 20.43 8.12 -5.71
C GLN A 147 20.83 7.84 -4.26
N GLY A 148 20.46 6.68 -3.70
CA GLY A 148 20.85 6.25 -2.36
C GLY A 148 19.82 6.59 -1.25
N SER A 149 18.69 7.21 -1.58
CA SER A 149 17.64 7.43 -0.57
C SER A 149 16.95 6.12 -0.19
N THR A 150 16.71 5.91 1.11
CA THR A 150 15.87 4.81 1.57
C THR A 150 14.41 5.20 1.37
N VAL A 151 13.73 4.52 0.46
CA VAL A 151 12.28 4.68 0.22
C VAL A 151 11.60 3.32 0.28
N THR A 152 10.45 3.24 0.93
CA THR A 152 9.58 2.07 0.94
C THR A 152 8.16 2.45 0.54
N VAL A 153 7.45 1.50 -0.06
CA VAL A 153 6.06 1.63 -0.48
C VAL A 153 5.29 0.46 0.10
N TYR A 154 4.18 0.74 0.80
CA TYR A 154 3.25 -0.27 1.26
C TYR A 154 1.83 0.21 0.96
N MET A 155 1.23 -0.38 -0.07
CA MET A 155 -0.05 0.07 -0.65
C MET A 155 -0.03 1.57 -1.01
N ASP A 156 -0.72 2.39 -0.23
CA ASP A 156 -0.87 3.83 -0.35
C ASP A 156 0.16 4.63 0.44
N ASP A 157 0.81 4.02 1.43
CA ASP A 157 1.86 4.64 2.23
C ASP A 157 3.21 4.61 1.48
N ILE A 158 3.90 5.75 1.46
CA ILE A 158 5.26 5.92 0.96
C ILE A 158 6.08 6.56 2.07
N THR A 159 7.15 5.88 2.49
CA THR A 159 8.04 6.36 3.55
C THR A 159 9.44 6.56 2.99
N LEU A 160 10.09 7.65 3.40
CA LEU A 160 11.47 7.95 3.06
C LEU A 160 12.28 8.27 4.31
N SER A 161 13.56 7.95 4.29
CA SER A 161 14.48 8.34 5.37
C SER A 161 15.90 8.58 4.86
N GLY A 162 16.69 9.24 5.71
CA GLY A 162 18.11 9.48 5.47
C GLY A 162 18.76 10.23 6.63
N ASP A 163 20.02 10.62 6.42
CA ASP A 163 20.85 11.24 7.46
C ASP A 163 20.73 12.77 7.53
N SER A 164 20.00 13.38 6.60
CA SER A 164 19.86 14.83 6.49
C SER A 164 18.40 15.22 6.34
N GLU A 165 17.90 16.02 7.28
CA GLU A 165 16.55 16.61 7.23
C GLU A 165 16.29 17.30 5.89
N HIS A 166 17.24 18.12 5.44
CA HIS A 166 17.15 18.84 4.17
C HIS A 166 17.04 17.89 2.97
N ALA A 167 17.81 16.80 2.95
CA ALA A 167 17.74 15.81 1.87
C ALA A 167 16.39 15.07 1.87
N VAL A 168 15.87 14.70 3.04
CA VAL A 168 14.55 14.08 3.18
C VAL A 168 13.45 15.06 2.76
N GLN A 169 13.54 16.33 3.15
CA GLN A 169 12.59 17.37 2.73
C GLN A 169 12.60 17.57 1.20
N ALA A 170 13.79 17.62 0.59
CA ALA A 170 13.92 17.76 -0.86
C ALA A 170 13.36 16.54 -1.62
N ALA A 171 13.61 15.33 -1.11
CA ALA A 171 13.06 14.11 -1.66
C ALA A 171 11.52 14.08 -1.55
N LEU A 172 10.97 14.51 -0.41
CA LEU A 172 9.53 14.65 -0.21
C LEU A 172 8.92 15.65 -1.21
N GLY A 173 9.57 16.79 -1.43
CA GLY A 173 9.16 17.77 -2.46
C GLY A 173 9.17 17.19 -3.88
N THR A 174 10.18 16.36 -4.20
CA THR A 174 10.27 15.64 -5.48
C THR A 174 9.10 14.65 -5.66
N LEU A 175 8.73 13.93 -4.58
CA LEU A 175 7.58 13.04 -4.60
C LEU A 175 6.27 13.81 -4.81
N GLN A 176 6.08 14.95 -4.14
CA GLN A 176 4.89 15.79 -4.31
C GLN A 176 4.74 16.26 -5.76
N GLN A 177 5.79 16.83 -6.35
CA GLN A 177 5.77 17.27 -7.75
C GLN A 177 5.45 16.12 -8.71
N ALA A 178 6.01 14.94 -8.48
CA ALA A 178 5.76 13.76 -9.30
C ALA A 178 4.36 13.16 -9.11
N ALA A 179 3.80 13.26 -7.89
CA ALA A 179 2.42 12.90 -7.61
C ALA A 179 1.48 13.78 -8.43
N ASP A 180 1.65 15.11 -8.36
CA ASP A 180 0.85 16.08 -9.11
C ASP A 180 0.94 15.84 -10.63
N ALA A 181 2.17 15.66 -11.14
CA ALA A 181 2.40 15.36 -12.57
C ALA A 181 1.74 14.05 -13.04
N SER A 182 1.55 13.09 -12.14
CA SER A 182 0.88 11.81 -12.43
C SER A 182 -0.57 11.74 -11.97
N ARG A 183 -1.13 12.87 -11.52
CA ARG A 183 -2.49 13.00 -10.98
C ARG A 183 -2.76 12.02 -9.84
N PHE A 184 -1.74 11.82 -9.02
CA PHE A 184 -1.90 11.25 -7.70
C PHE A 184 -2.02 12.39 -6.68
N SER A 185 -2.86 12.21 -5.67
CA SER A 185 -2.99 13.14 -4.56
C SER A 185 -2.58 12.47 -3.27
N PHE A 186 -1.71 13.11 -2.50
CA PHE A 186 -1.45 12.74 -1.11
C PHE A 186 -2.58 13.21 -0.21
N ASN A 187 -2.77 12.51 0.89
CA ASN A 187 -3.73 12.84 1.90
C ASN A 187 -3.14 13.92 2.82
N PRO A 188 -3.64 15.17 2.78
CA PRO A 188 -3.01 16.30 3.46
C PRO A 188 -2.98 16.14 4.99
N THR A 189 -3.90 15.37 5.56
CA THR A 189 -3.96 15.13 7.01
C THR A 189 -3.05 14.01 7.49
N LYS A 190 -2.43 13.27 6.56
CA LYS A 190 -1.52 12.15 6.85
C LYS A 190 -0.10 12.39 6.37
N VAL A 191 0.19 13.58 5.84
CA VAL A 191 1.57 13.97 5.53
C VAL A 191 2.32 14.15 6.84
N GLN A 192 3.41 13.42 7.01
CA GLN A 192 4.34 13.54 8.12
C GLN A 192 5.65 14.09 7.54
N PRO A 193 5.97 15.38 7.79
CA PRO A 193 7.22 15.97 7.31
C PRO A 193 8.44 15.29 7.96
N PRO A 194 9.66 15.59 7.51
CA PRO A 194 10.88 15.08 8.13
C PRO A 194 10.89 15.32 9.64
N GLY A 195 11.12 14.25 10.39
CA GLY A 195 11.25 14.29 11.84
C GLY A 195 12.03 13.09 12.36
N ALA A 196 12.25 13.08 13.68
CA ALA A 196 12.95 12.00 14.36
C ALA A 196 12.22 10.65 14.24
N SER A 197 10.89 10.68 14.13
CA SER A 197 10.05 9.50 13.94
C SER A 197 8.78 9.83 13.17
N VAL A 198 8.19 8.81 12.58
CA VAL A 198 6.85 8.85 11.97
C VAL A 198 6.02 7.69 12.51
N THR A 199 4.69 7.79 12.37
CA THR A 199 3.77 6.71 12.74
C THR A 199 3.01 6.22 11.51
N ASN A 200 3.24 4.97 11.11
CA ASN A 200 2.43 4.26 10.11
C ASN A 200 2.05 2.87 10.65
N PHE A 201 0.92 2.30 10.22
CA PHE A 201 0.49 0.95 10.64
C PHE A 201 0.32 0.75 12.16
N ASN A 202 0.10 1.84 12.91
CA ASN A 202 0.16 1.85 14.38
C ASN A 202 1.53 1.50 14.97
N ILE A 203 2.60 1.72 14.19
CA ILE A 203 4.00 1.60 14.61
C ILE A 203 4.63 2.99 14.49
N ALA A 204 5.20 3.49 15.58
CA ALA A 204 6.07 4.66 15.58
C ALA A 204 7.51 4.20 15.34
N PHE A 205 8.21 4.76 14.36
CA PHE A 205 9.58 4.34 14.03
C PHE A 205 10.46 5.49 13.52
N GLY A 206 11.75 5.38 13.78
CA GLY A 206 12.79 6.36 13.47
C GLY A 206 13.73 6.60 14.66
N SER A 207 14.89 7.20 14.41
CA SER A 207 15.91 7.58 15.41
C SER A 207 16.31 6.45 16.38
N GLY A 208 16.46 5.24 15.86
CA GLY A 208 16.84 4.04 16.62
C GLY A 208 15.68 3.32 17.29
N SER A 209 14.43 3.74 17.07
CA SER A 209 13.25 3.15 17.70
C SER A 209 12.25 2.59 16.69
N MET A 210 11.50 1.57 17.10
CA MET A 210 10.37 1.01 16.37
C MET A 210 9.40 0.36 17.36
N LEU A 211 8.30 1.04 17.69
CA LEU A 211 7.38 0.65 18.76
C LEU A 211 5.95 0.61 18.24
N VAL A 212 5.15 -0.35 18.69
CA VAL A 212 3.69 -0.29 18.56
C VAL A 212 3.17 0.88 19.39
N THR A 213 2.36 1.74 18.79
CA THR A 213 1.78 2.91 19.48
C THR A 213 0.98 2.52 20.72
N ASP A 214 1.01 3.37 21.76
CA ASP A 214 0.31 3.15 23.04
C ASP A 214 -1.17 2.82 22.87
N LYS A 215 -1.85 3.56 21.99
CA LYS A 215 -3.27 3.33 21.68
C LYS A 215 -3.50 1.91 21.18
N ARG A 216 -2.62 1.41 20.31
CA ARG A 216 -2.73 0.06 19.75
C ARG A 216 -2.30 -0.99 20.75
N MET A 217 -1.25 -0.74 21.54
CA MET A 217 -0.84 -1.61 22.64
C MET A 217 -1.94 -1.79 23.68
N LYS A 218 -2.65 -0.72 24.06
CA LYS A 218 -3.81 -0.82 24.96
C LYS A 218 -4.90 -1.74 24.39
N ALA A 219 -5.26 -1.55 23.12
CA ALA A 219 -6.23 -2.41 22.45
C ALA A 219 -5.75 -3.87 22.35
N PHE A 220 -4.46 -4.09 22.14
CA PHE A 220 -3.87 -5.43 22.17
C PHE A 220 -3.91 -6.07 23.55
N LYS A 221 -3.59 -5.34 24.62
CA LYS A 221 -3.68 -5.85 26.00
C LYS A 221 -5.13 -6.27 26.33
N GLU A 222 -6.11 -5.46 25.96
CA GLU A 222 -7.54 -5.80 26.14
C GLU A 222 -7.96 -7.06 25.36
N ALA A 223 -7.55 -7.16 24.09
CA ALA A 223 -7.83 -8.32 23.25
C ALA A 223 -7.05 -9.57 23.69
N PHE A 224 -5.84 -9.41 24.20
CA PHE A 224 -5.00 -10.52 24.67
C PHE A 224 -5.62 -11.19 25.90
N THR A 225 -6.15 -10.42 26.84
CA THR A 225 -6.81 -10.96 28.05
C THR A 225 -8.12 -11.68 27.75
N SER A 226 -8.88 -11.23 26.75
CA SER A 226 -10.23 -11.74 26.44
C SER A 226 -10.29 -12.71 25.25
N GLY A 227 -9.20 -12.78 24.48
CA GLY A 227 -9.13 -13.50 23.21
C GLY A 227 -8.87 -15.00 23.35
N SER A 228 -9.03 -15.69 22.21
CA SER A 228 -8.66 -17.10 22.09
C SER A 228 -7.14 -17.30 22.10
N ALA A 229 -6.65 -18.53 22.35
CA ALA A 229 -5.22 -18.85 22.27
C ALA A 229 -4.60 -18.45 20.91
N ASN A 230 -5.33 -18.63 19.81
CA ASN A 230 -4.87 -18.22 18.47
C ASN A 230 -4.75 -16.69 18.35
N GLU A 231 -5.67 -15.95 18.96
CA GLU A 231 -5.64 -14.49 18.98
C GLU A 231 -4.49 -13.97 19.84
N GLN A 232 -4.29 -14.54 21.02
CA GLN A 232 -3.15 -14.25 21.90
C GLN A 232 -1.82 -14.50 21.17
N MET A 233 -1.64 -15.68 20.57
CA MET A 233 -0.43 -16.00 19.79
C MET A 233 -0.22 -15.04 18.62
N GLY A 234 -1.30 -14.65 17.92
CA GLY A 234 -1.23 -13.69 16.83
C GLY A 234 -0.82 -12.29 17.28
N ILE A 235 -1.38 -11.81 18.39
CA ILE A 235 -1.04 -10.51 18.99
C ILE A 235 0.41 -10.53 19.48
N TYR A 236 0.80 -11.53 20.27
CA TYR A 236 2.17 -11.65 20.78
C TYR A 236 3.18 -11.72 19.63
N GLY A 237 2.94 -12.59 18.64
CA GLY A 237 3.82 -12.71 17.48
C GLY A 237 3.94 -11.42 16.68
N TYR A 238 2.85 -10.66 16.53
CA TYR A 238 2.90 -9.34 15.89
C TYR A 238 3.73 -8.34 16.70
N VAL A 239 3.44 -8.17 18.00
CA VAL A 239 4.15 -7.20 18.83
C VAL A 239 5.63 -7.56 18.92
N TRP A 240 5.95 -8.84 19.15
CA TRP A 240 7.33 -9.36 19.14
C TRP A 240 8.04 -9.08 17.82
N SER A 241 7.33 -9.18 16.69
CA SER A 241 7.90 -8.85 15.39
C SER A 241 8.20 -7.36 15.20
N VAL A 242 7.68 -6.47 16.05
CA VAL A 242 7.93 -5.03 16.05
C VAL A 242 8.99 -4.68 17.09
N ASP A 243 8.73 -5.02 18.36
CA ASP A 243 9.55 -4.74 19.53
C ASP A 243 9.37 -5.84 20.59
N THR A 244 10.48 -6.38 21.08
CA THR A 244 10.46 -7.51 22.03
C THR A 244 10.03 -7.10 23.43
N ASP A 245 10.44 -5.92 23.87
CA ASP A 245 10.14 -5.44 25.23
C ASP A 245 8.64 -5.18 25.38
N GLN A 246 8.00 -4.58 24.37
CA GLN A 246 6.55 -4.43 24.31
C GLN A 246 5.79 -5.77 24.24
N ALA A 247 6.41 -6.82 23.72
CA ALA A 247 5.81 -8.14 23.64
C ALA A 247 5.82 -8.84 25.01
N ASP A 248 6.91 -8.69 25.76
CA ASP A 248 7.02 -9.21 27.12
C ASP A 248 6.01 -8.52 28.07
N ASP A 249 5.71 -7.26 27.78
CA ASP A 249 4.68 -6.43 28.43
C ASP A 249 3.23 -6.93 28.29
N LEU A 250 2.99 -7.97 27.47
CA LEU A 250 1.69 -8.65 27.29
C LEU A 250 1.51 -9.85 28.22
N LEU A 251 2.60 -10.41 28.76
CA LEU A 251 2.61 -11.61 29.62
C LEU A 251 2.33 -11.23 31.09
#